data_AF-A0A8C4VJY3-F1
#
_entry.id   AF-A0A8C4VJY3-F1
#
_cell.length_a   1.000
_cell.length_b   1.000
_cell.length_c   1.000
_cell.angle_alpha   90.00
_cell.angle_beta   90.00
_cell.angle_gamma   90.00
#
_symmetry.space_group_name_H-M   'P 1'
#
loop_
_entity.id
_entity.type
_entity.pdbx_description
1 polymer ?
#
loop_
_entity_poly.entity_id
_entity_poly.type
_entity_poly.pdbx_seq_one_letter_code
_entity_poly.pdbx_strand_id
1 'polypeptide(L)'
;RADLLSRPENCPPKRDPVCGDDGVTYDNECVMGQSGTIRGLEIQKVRSGHCQPQDNVECTFGTTCVCLSRYDPVCGSDNHTYGNPCELDAMACVLRKEIKVKDKGPCDQCSKCQFGAICEAETGRCVCPRV
;
A
#
# COMPACT_ATOMS: atom_id res chain seq x y z
N ARG A 1 16.24 -36.67 -2.35
CA ARG A 1 16.71 -35.91 -1.16
C ARG A 1 16.06 -34.54 -1.26
N ALA A 2 14.88 -34.38 -0.66
CA ALA A 2 14.15 -33.14 -0.60
C ALA A 2 14.02 -32.84 0.90
N ASP A 3 14.67 -31.77 1.33
CA ASP A 3 14.64 -31.27 2.70
C ASP A 3 13.19 -30.90 3.05
N LEU A 4 12.52 -31.84 3.72
CA LEU A 4 11.31 -31.59 4.47
C LEU A 4 11.69 -30.58 5.57
N LEU A 5 11.43 -29.30 5.31
CA LEU A 5 11.24 -28.30 6.35
C LEU A 5 10.12 -28.82 7.24
N SER A 6 10.51 -29.50 8.31
CA SER A 6 9.62 -30.09 9.29
C SER A 6 8.62 -29.05 9.74
N ARG A 7 7.33 -29.35 9.59
CA ARG A 7 6.28 -28.54 10.20
C ARG A 7 6.65 -28.32 11.66
N PRO A 8 6.71 -27.08 12.13
CA PRO A 8 7.02 -26.83 13.53
C PRO A 8 6.11 -27.65 14.45
N GLU A 9 6.68 -28.38 15.41
CA GLU A 9 5.97 -29.38 16.24
C GLU A 9 4.78 -28.80 17.03
N ASN A 10 4.76 -27.47 17.23
CA ASN A 10 3.73 -26.77 17.97
C ASN A 10 2.54 -26.29 17.11
N CYS A 11 2.59 -26.48 15.80
CA CYS A 11 1.53 -25.98 14.92
C CYS A 11 0.49 -27.06 14.59
N PRO A 12 -0.82 -26.69 14.60
CA PRO A 12 -1.87 -27.62 14.24
C PRO A 12 -1.72 -28.10 12.78
N PRO A 13 -2.17 -29.32 12.46
CA PRO A 13 -2.06 -29.89 11.12
C PRO A 13 -3.01 -29.27 10.09
N LYS A 14 -3.83 -28.28 10.50
CA LYS A 14 -4.81 -27.62 9.65
C LYS A 14 -4.12 -26.85 8.52
N ARG A 15 -4.53 -27.10 7.28
CA ARG A 15 -4.03 -26.40 6.09
C ARG A 15 -4.96 -25.24 5.75
N ASP A 16 -4.58 -24.06 6.23
CA ASP A 16 -5.22 -22.80 5.95
C ASP A 16 -4.14 -21.86 5.39
N PRO A 17 -3.77 -22.02 4.11
CA PRO A 17 -2.58 -21.36 3.56
C PRO A 17 -2.64 -19.84 3.73
N VAL A 18 -1.50 -19.21 3.97
CA VAL A 18 -1.34 -17.76 4.10
C VAL A 18 -0.13 -17.27 3.31
N CYS A 19 -0.22 -16.07 2.76
CA CYS A 19 0.89 -15.39 2.11
C CYS A 19 1.56 -14.43 3.09
N GLY A 20 2.86 -14.60 3.31
CA GLY A 20 3.70 -13.69 4.08
C GLY A 20 4.16 -12.48 3.27
N ASP A 21 4.59 -11.42 3.95
CA ASP A 21 5.19 -10.25 3.33
C ASP A 21 6.63 -10.46 2.87
N ASP A 22 7.19 -11.64 3.13
CA ASP A 22 8.40 -12.16 2.50
C ASP A 22 8.14 -12.87 1.16
N GLY A 23 6.90 -12.81 0.66
CA GLY A 23 6.48 -13.43 -0.60
C GLY A 23 6.35 -14.95 -0.55
N VAL A 24 6.47 -15.56 0.64
CA VAL A 24 6.41 -17.01 0.83
C VAL A 24 5.00 -17.42 1.24
N THR A 25 4.51 -18.53 0.67
CA THR A 25 3.27 -19.17 1.13
C THR A 25 3.57 -20.15 2.25
N TYR A 26 2.83 -20.01 3.35
CA TYR A 26 2.91 -20.88 4.52
C TYR A 26 1.64 -21.74 4.65
N ASP A 27 1.79 -22.97 5.15
CA ASP A 27 0.68 -23.93 5.33
C ASP A 27 -0.44 -23.38 6.22
N ASN A 28 -0.08 -22.58 7.22
CA ASN A 28 -0.97 -21.83 8.09
C ASN A 28 -0.22 -20.70 8.82
N GLU A 29 -0.98 -19.86 9.52
CA GLU A 29 -0.48 -18.69 10.26
C GLU A 29 0.50 -19.05 11.38
N CYS A 30 0.32 -20.20 12.04
CA CYS A 30 1.26 -20.68 13.04
C CYS A 30 2.62 -21.00 12.43
N VAL A 31 2.62 -21.72 11.28
CA VAL A 31 3.85 -22.06 10.56
C VAL A 31 4.56 -20.81 10.05
N MET A 32 3.82 -19.80 9.57
CA MET A 32 4.36 -18.50 9.16
C MET A 32 5.09 -17.81 10.31
N GLY A 33 4.42 -17.62 11.45
CA GLY A 33 5.02 -16.97 12.62
C GLY A 33 6.24 -17.71 13.15
N GLN A 34 6.18 -19.04 13.26
CA GLN A 34 7.31 -19.81 13.78
C GLN A 34 8.48 -19.85 12.80
N SER A 35 8.23 -19.87 11.49
CA SER A 35 9.27 -19.72 10.47
C SER A 35 9.96 -18.37 10.57
N GLY A 36 9.20 -17.31 10.84
CA GLY A 36 9.72 -15.98 11.16
C GLY A 36 10.65 -16.03 12.37
N THR A 37 10.16 -16.52 13.51
CA THR A 37 10.94 -16.62 14.76
C THR A 37 12.24 -17.42 14.59
N ILE A 38 12.21 -18.55 13.88
CA ILE A 38 13.41 -19.37 13.61
C ILE A 38 14.43 -18.60 12.76
N ARG A 39 13.96 -17.77 11.83
CA ARG A 39 14.80 -16.93 10.96
C ARG A 39 15.18 -15.59 11.59
N GLY A 40 14.67 -15.26 12.78
CA GLY A 40 14.83 -13.95 13.40
C GLY A 40 14.12 -12.83 12.65
N LEU A 41 13.03 -13.14 11.95
CA LEU A 41 12.22 -12.22 11.16
C LEU A 41 10.79 -12.15 11.72
N GLU A 42 10.17 -10.98 11.68
CA GLU A 42 8.76 -10.82 11.99
C GLU A 42 7.96 -10.81 10.68
N ILE A 43 7.48 -11.98 10.25
CA ILE A 43 6.73 -12.13 9.00
C ILE A 43 5.27 -11.74 9.24
N GLN A 44 4.77 -10.78 8.45
CA GLN A 44 3.39 -10.33 8.52
C GLN A 44 2.53 -11.02 7.46
N LYS A 45 1.29 -11.32 7.81
CA LYS A 45 0.31 -11.87 6.85
C LYS A 45 -0.13 -10.78 5.88
N VAL A 46 0.13 -10.97 4.59
CA VAL A 46 -0.42 -10.13 3.51
C VAL A 46 -1.86 -10.53 3.23
N ARG A 47 -2.09 -11.84 3.04
CA ARG A 47 -3.41 -12.36 2.66
C ARG A 47 -3.61 -13.81 3.09
N SER A 48 -4.87 -14.20 3.28
CA SER A 48 -5.26 -15.61 3.33
C SER A 48 -5.19 -16.24 1.93
N GLY A 49 -4.80 -17.50 1.85
CA GLY A 49 -4.55 -18.23 0.62
C GLY A 49 -3.07 -18.23 0.20
N HIS A 50 -2.80 -18.83 -0.95
CA HIS A 50 -1.46 -18.84 -1.54
C HIS A 50 -1.09 -17.44 -2.05
N CYS A 51 0.21 -17.15 -2.08
CA CYS A 51 0.72 -15.96 -2.77
C CYS A 51 0.40 -16.05 -4.26
N GLN A 52 -0.13 -14.97 -4.80
CA GLN A 52 -0.40 -14.73 -6.20
C GLN A 52 0.65 -13.76 -6.76
N PRO A 53 0.79 -13.66 -8.09
CA PRO A 53 1.70 -12.70 -8.72
C PRO A 53 1.50 -11.26 -8.23
N GLN A 54 0.26 -10.91 -7.84
CA GLN A 54 -0.09 -9.61 -7.28
C GLN A 54 0.19 -9.44 -5.78
N ASP A 55 0.52 -10.49 -5.03
CA ASP A 55 0.95 -10.38 -3.61
C ASP A 55 2.46 -10.27 -3.49
N ASN A 56 3.16 -10.63 -4.56
CA ASN A 56 4.55 -10.31 -4.77
C ASN A 56 4.69 -8.86 -5.25
N VAL A 57 3.96 -7.93 -4.62
CA VAL A 57 4.37 -6.52 -4.61
C VAL A 57 5.59 -6.48 -3.72
N GLU A 58 6.69 -6.99 -4.26
CA GLU A 58 8.00 -6.49 -3.99
C GLU A 58 7.87 -4.99 -4.26
N CYS A 59 7.66 -4.21 -3.21
CA CYS A 59 8.10 -2.85 -3.27
C CYS A 59 9.61 -2.95 -3.48
N THR A 60 10.07 -2.99 -4.73
CA THR A 60 11.48 -2.94 -5.13
C THR A 60 12.16 -1.63 -4.70
N PHE A 61 11.53 -0.89 -3.78
CA PHE A 61 11.95 0.34 -3.18
C PHE A 61 11.97 0.27 -1.65
N GLY A 62 12.28 -0.91 -1.11
CA GLY A 62 12.58 -1.14 0.32
C GLY A 62 13.94 -0.61 0.79
N THR A 63 14.44 0.53 0.31
CA THR A 63 15.50 1.22 1.07
C THR A 63 15.53 2.74 0.92
N THR A 64 15.00 3.32 -0.14
CA THR A 64 14.74 4.76 -0.27
C THR A 64 13.90 4.92 -1.53
N CYS A 65 12.63 5.35 -1.45
CA CYS A 65 11.95 5.87 -2.63
C CYS A 65 12.72 7.11 -3.10
N VAL A 66 13.71 6.92 -3.97
CA VAL A 66 14.40 8.01 -4.65
C VAL A 66 13.45 8.52 -5.74
N CYS A 67 12.38 9.17 -5.30
CA CYS A 67 11.60 10.00 -6.19
C CYS A 67 12.44 11.24 -6.45
N LEU A 68 12.80 11.47 -7.73
CA LEU A 68 13.30 12.77 -8.12
C LEU A 68 12.22 13.79 -7.72
N SER A 69 12.57 14.82 -6.95
CA SER A 69 11.64 15.87 -6.49
C SER A 69 11.19 16.79 -7.63
N ARG A 70 10.75 16.20 -8.74
CA ARG A 70 10.06 16.89 -9.81
C ARG A 70 8.62 17.07 -9.38
N TYR A 71 8.18 18.30 -9.38
CA TYR A 71 6.80 18.62 -9.11
C TYR A 71 5.96 18.32 -10.37
N ASP A 72 5.15 17.28 -10.30
CA ASP A 72 4.20 16.84 -11.33
C ASP A 72 2.94 16.28 -10.64
N PRO A 73 2.14 17.16 -10.02
CA PRO A 73 1.15 16.75 -9.04
C PRO A 73 0.08 15.83 -9.63
N VAL A 74 -0.36 14.86 -8.84
CA VAL A 74 -1.45 13.94 -9.21
C VAL A 74 -2.46 13.81 -8.08
N CYS A 75 -3.73 13.61 -8.44
CA CYS A 75 -4.78 13.33 -7.49
C CYS A 75 -4.92 11.81 -7.33
N GLY A 76 -4.72 11.30 -6.12
CA GLY A 76 -4.95 9.90 -5.80
C GLY A 76 -6.43 9.55 -5.71
N SER A 77 -6.73 8.26 -5.83
CA SER A 77 -8.07 7.68 -5.63
C SER A 77 -8.60 7.85 -4.20
N ASP A 78 -7.72 8.20 -3.28
CA ASP A 78 -8.00 8.59 -1.89
C ASP A 78 -8.36 10.09 -1.73
N ASN A 79 -8.44 10.83 -2.84
CA ASN A 79 -8.59 12.30 -2.89
C ASN A 79 -7.44 13.05 -2.19
N HIS A 80 -6.24 12.47 -2.13
CA HIS A 80 -5.04 13.15 -1.67
C HIS A 80 -4.19 13.60 -2.86
N THR A 81 -3.61 14.80 -2.77
CA THR A 81 -2.68 15.31 -3.77
C THR A 81 -1.27 14.82 -3.47
N TYR A 82 -0.64 14.15 -4.43
CA TYR A 82 0.76 13.73 -4.35
C TYR A 82 1.62 14.64 -5.20
N GLY A 83 2.84 14.95 -4.77
CA GLY A 83 3.73 15.89 -5.46
C GLY A 83 4.22 15.37 -6.83
N ASN A 84 4.23 14.05 -7.00
CA ASN A 84 4.44 13.36 -8.26
C ASN A 84 3.87 11.92 -8.21
N PRO A 85 3.78 11.22 -9.36
CA PRO A 85 3.31 9.83 -9.40
C PRO A 85 4.17 8.87 -8.57
N CYS A 86 5.49 9.12 -8.48
CA CYS A 86 6.39 8.28 -7.68
C CYS A 86 6.07 8.36 -6.19
N GLU A 87 5.78 9.56 -5.68
CA GLU A 87 5.34 9.75 -4.28
C GLU A 87 4.01 9.08 -4.00
N LEU A 88 3.08 9.05 -4.97
CA LEU A 88 1.83 8.31 -4.84
C LEU A 88 2.09 6.81 -4.71
N ASP A 89 2.90 6.23 -5.60
CA ASP A 89 3.23 4.80 -5.58
C ASP A 89 4.00 4.43 -4.30
N ALA A 90 4.92 5.29 -3.87
CA ALA A 90 5.64 5.14 -2.61
C ALA A 90 4.68 5.10 -1.41
N MET A 91 3.72 6.03 -1.36
CA MET A 91 2.73 6.07 -0.29
C MET A 91 1.77 4.88 -0.35
N ALA A 92 1.32 4.49 -1.54
CA ALA A 92 0.48 3.31 -1.78
C ALA A 92 1.17 2.04 -1.21
N CYS A 93 2.47 1.90 -1.49
CA CYS A 93 3.32 0.85 -0.95
C CYS A 93 3.42 0.92 0.59
N VAL A 94 3.82 2.06 1.15
CA VAL A 94 4.02 2.24 2.61
C VAL A 94 2.73 1.98 3.38
N LEU A 95 1.60 2.46 2.86
CA LEU A 95 0.29 2.28 3.50
C LEU A 95 -0.33 0.91 3.23
N ARG A 96 0.28 0.07 2.39
CA ARG A 96 -0.28 -1.19 1.89
C ARG A 96 -1.72 -0.99 1.37
N LYS A 97 -1.95 0.12 0.67
CA LYS A 97 -3.24 0.50 0.09
C LYS A 97 -3.12 0.65 -1.41
N GLU A 98 -4.15 0.20 -2.12
CA GLU A 98 -4.25 0.46 -3.54
C GLU A 98 -4.69 1.91 -3.77
N ILE A 99 -3.71 2.78 -4.02
CA ILE A 99 -3.93 4.19 -4.38
C ILE A 99 -3.54 4.31 -5.86
N LYS A 100 -4.46 4.78 -6.69
CA LYS A 100 -4.24 4.99 -8.13
C LYS A 100 -4.37 6.46 -8.46
N VAL A 101 -3.71 6.91 -9.53
CA VAL A 101 -3.97 8.25 -10.08
C VAL A 101 -5.42 8.29 -10.58
N LYS A 102 -6.21 9.17 -9.98
CA LYS A 102 -7.57 9.50 -10.38
C LYS A 102 -7.57 10.57 -11.47
N ASP A 103 -6.85 11.67 -11.23
CA ASP A 103 -6.75 12.81 -12.13
C ASP A 103 -5.31 13.34 -12.18
N LYS A 104 -4.93 13.91 -13.33
CA LYS A 104 -3.67 14.64 -13.47
C LYS A 104 -3.81 16.03 -12.86
N GLY A 105 -2.80 16.49 -12.14
CA GLY A 105 -2.88 17.71 -11.35
C GLY A 105 -3.29 17.44 -9.89
N PRO A 106 -3.26 18.47 -9.03
CA PRO A 106 -3.68 18.33 -7.65
C PRO A 106 -5.16 17.95 -7.55
N CYS A 107 -5.54 17.26 -6.47
CA CYS A 107 -6.94 17.03 -6.17
C CYS A 107 -7.66 18.35 -6.05
N ASP A 108 -8.72 18.48 -6.85
CA ASP A 108 -9.54 19.68 -6.88
C ASP A 108 -10.43 19.71 -5.62
N GLN A 109 -10.05 20.54 -4.64
CA GLN A 109 -10.88 20.80 -3.46
C GLN A 109 -12.14 21.61 -3.82
N CYS A 110 -12.18 22.18 -5.03
CA CYS A 110 -13.18 23.15 -5.44
C CYS A 110 -14.22 22.65 -6.44
N SER A 111 -14.13 21.41 -6.92
CA SER A 111 -15.24 20.80 -7.68
C SER A 111 -16.50 20.59 -6.83
N LYS A 112 -16.42 20.79 -5.51
CA LYS A 112 -17.53 20.71 -4.56
C LYS A 112 -18.09 22.06 -4.12
N CYS A 113 -17.57 23.19 -4.62
CA CYS A 113 -18.14 24.48 -4.29
C CYS A 113 -19.56 24.59 -4.88
N GLN A 114 -20.56 24.49 -4.02
CA GLN A 114 -21.97 24.60 -4.41
C GLN A 114 -22.43 26.07 -4.38
N PHE A 115 -23.57 26.35 -5.00
CA PHE A 115 -24.24 27.67 -4.94
C PHE A 115 -23.41 28.84 -5.50
N GLY A 116 -22.57 28.59 -6.51
CA GLY A 116 -21.78 29.64 -7.16
C GLY A 116 -20.67 30.22 -6.28
N ALA A 117 -20.26 29.51 -5.23
CA ALA A 117 -19.09 29.89 -4.44
C ALA A 117 -17.81 29.79 -5.28
N ILE A 118 -16.92 30.78 -5.12
CA ILE A 118 -15.64 30.86 -5.80
C ILE A 118 -14.58 30.14 -4.96
N CYS A 119 -13.68 29.45 -5.62
CA CYS A 119 -12.55 28.79 -4.99
C CYS A 119 -11.43 29.78 -4.67
N GLU A 120 -10.99 29.85 -3.42
CA GLU A 120 -9.73 30.50 -3.06
C GLU A 120 -8.56 29.55 -3.36
N ALA A 121 -7.77 29.85 -4.38
CA ALA A 121 -6.72 28.96 -4.91
C ALA A 121 -5.62 28.60 -3.89
N GLU A 122 -5.37 29.46 -2.90
CA GLU A 122 -4.32 29.26 -1.89
C GLU A 122 -4.76 28.35 -0.74
N THR A 123 -6.05 28.37 -0.38
CA THR A 123 -6.59 27.66 0.79
C THR A 123 -7.51 26.50 0.41
N GLY A 124 -7.93 26.41 -0.86
CA GLY A 124 -8.95 25.47 -1.32
C GLY A 124 -10.35 25.74 -0.74
N ARG A 125 -10.56 26.90 -0.10
CA ARG A 125 -11.84 27.23 0.56
C ARG A 125 -12.83 27.83 -0.44
N CYS A 126 -14.05 27.31 -0.42
CA CYS A 126 -15.17 27.94 -1.13
C CYS A 126 -15.59 29.21 -0.39
N VAL A 127 -15.49 30.36 -1.06
CA VAL A 127 -15.90 31.67 -0.55
C VAL A 127 -17.02 32.25 -1.40
N CYS A 128 -18.01 32.87 -0.75
CA CYS A 128 -19.07 33.58 -1.47
C CYS A 128 -18.52 34.92 -1.99
N PRO A 129 -18.65 35.25 -3.29
CA PRO A 129 -18.32 36.58 -3.77
C PRO A 129 -19.19 37.63 -3.06
N ARG A 130 -18.56 38.69 -2.56
CA ARG A 130 -19.30 39.83 -2.00
C ARG A 130 -19.89 40.61 -3.18
N VAL A 131 -21.22 40.58 -3.32
CA VAL A 131 -22.00 41.48 -4.18
C VAL A 131 -22.28 42.80 -3.49
#